data_AF-A0A521XIF7-F1
#
_entry.id   AF-A0A521XIF7-F1
#
_cell.length_a   1.000
_cell.length_b   1.000
_cell.length_c   1.000
_cell.angle_alpha   90.00
_cell.angle_beta   90.00
_cell.angle_gamma   90.00
#
_symmetry.space_group_name_H-M   'P 1'
#
loop_
_entity.id
_entity.type
_entity.pdbx_description
1 polymer ?
#
loop_
_entity_poly.entity_id
_entity_poly.type
_entity_poly.pdbx_seq_one_letter_code
_entity_poly.pdbx_strand_id
1 'polypeptide(L)'
;MNRDRQVAGFTLIEMLVVLVIIGLLAGLVGPKLFGKVDSSKVQTAQTQVRMLKGALESMRLDIGRFPTPEEGLALLNTSPKDEKIRGRWRGPYLDDDVPLDPWGTPYQYSVPGSKGQPFALYSFGADGRRGGEGTDADVGYLPAP
;
A
#
# COMPACT_ATOMS: atom_id res chain seq x y z
N MET A 1 -12.14 53.58 -49.39
CA MET A 1 -13.20 52.56 -49.36
C MET A 1 -12.84 51.55 -48.27
N ASN A 2 -13.30 51.79 -47.03
CA ASN A 2 -13.09 50.83 -45.94
C ASN A 2 -14.34 49.95 -45.84
N ARG A 3 -14.20 48.66 -46.18
CA ARG A 3 -15.21 47.66 -45.92
C ARG A 3 -15.08 47.25 -44.46
N ASP A 4 -16.03 47.68 -43.63
CA ASP A 4 -16.17 47.17 -42.28
C ASP A 4 -16.42 45.66 -42.34
N ARG A 5 -15.46 44.90 -41.82
CA ARG A 5 -15.54 43.46 -41.66
C ARG A 5 -16.59 43.21 -40.58
N GLN A 6 -17.79 42.77 -40.97
CA GLN A 6 -18.79 42.31 -40.01
C GLN A 6 -18.24 41.08 -39.29
N VAL A 7 -17.89 41.28 -38.01
CA VAL A 7 -17.55 40.19 -37.10
C VAL A 7 -18.87 39.50 -36.77
N ALA A 8 -19.06 38.27 -37.25
CA ALA A 8 -20.20 37.45 -36.84
C ALA A 8 -20.03 37.09 -35.35
N GLY A 9 -20.96 37.56 -34.52
CA GLY A 9 -21.03 37.19 -33.11
C GLY A 9 -21.61 35.78 -32.92
N PHE A 10 -21.20 35.10 -31.87
CA PHE A 10 -21.73 33.80 -31.49
C PHE A 10 -23.21 33.87 -31.11
N THR A 11 -23.96 32.81 -31.44
CA THR A 11 -25.38 32.70 -31.05
C THR A 11 -25.53 32.14 -29.63
N LEU A 12 -26.62 32.49 -28.95
CA LEU A 12 -26.95 31.90 -27.64
C LEU A 12 -27.11 30.37 -27.70
N ILE A 13 -27.59 29.86 -28.84
CA ILE A 13 -27.78 28.42 -29.06
C ILE A 13 -26.43 27.69 -29.12
N GLU A 14 -25.41 28.24 -29.78
CA GLU A 14 -24.08 27.64 -29.81
C GLU A 14 -23.48 27.49 -28.42
N MET A 15 -23.59 28.54 -27.58
CA MET A 15 -23.11 28.47 -26.21
C MET A 15 -23.89 27.46 -25.38
N LEU A 16 -25.21 27.35 -25.58
CA LEU A 16 -26.03 26.35 -24.91
C LEU A 16 -25.60 24.92 -25.28
N VAL A 17 -25.35 24.63 -26.56
CA VAL A 17 -24.89 23.31 -27.01
C VAL A 17 -23.52 22.97 -26.41
N VAL A 18 -22.59 23.92 -26.38
CA VAL A 18 -21.25 23.72 -25.79
C VAL A 18 -21.34 23.39 -24.29
N LEU A 19 -22.17 24.12 -23.53
CA LEU A 19 -22.35 23.88 -22.10
C LEU A 19 -22.96 22.50 -21.80
N VAL A 20 -23.90 22.04 -22.64
CA VAL A 20 -24.50 20.70 -22.53
C VAL A 20 -23.45 19.62 -22.76
N ILE A 21 -22.62 19.76 -23.79
CA ILE A 21 -21.54 18.79 -24.08
C ILE A 21 -20.52 18.75 -22.93
N ILE A 22 -20.10 19.91 -22.42
CA ILE A 22 -19.18 19.99 -21.28
C ILE A 22 -19.79 19.32 -20.04
N GLY A 23 -21.07 19.57 -19.73
CA GLY A 23 -21.76 18.94 -18.61
C GLY A 23 -21.84 17.41 -18.72
N LEU A 24 -22.13 16.89 -19.92
CA LEU A 24 -22.15 15.46 -20.19
C LEU A 24 -20.76 14.82 -20.07
N LEU A 25 -19.73 15.46 -20.62
CA LEU A 25 -18.35 14.99 -20.52
C LEU A 25 -17.86 14.98 -19.07
N ALA A 26 -18.09 16.07 -18.33
CA ALA A 26 -17.71 16.18 -16.92
C ALA A 26 -18.31 15.05 -16.06
N GLY A 27 -19.57 14.68 -16.30
CA GLY A 27 -20.23 13.57 -15.62
C GLY A 27 -19.63 12.19 -15.93
N LEU A 28 -18.99 12.00 -17.09
CA LEU A 28 -18.47 10.71 -17.53
C LEU A 28 -17.03 10.43 -17.08
N VAL A 29 -16.18 11.47 -17.03
CA VAL A 29 -14.74 11.33 -16.70
C VAL A 29 -14.40 11.53 -15.22
N GLY A 30 -15.21 12.25 -14.44
CA GLY A 30 -14.91 12.58 -13.04
C GLY A 30 -14.70 11.36 -12.10
N PRO A 31 -15.59 10.34 -12.08
CA PRO A 31 -15.53 9.28 -11.07
C PRO A 31 -14.44 8.21 -11.29
N LYS A 32 -13.87 8.08 -12.50
CA LYS A 32 -13.06 6.90 -12.88
C LYS A 32 -11.59 6.96 -12.48
N LEU A 33 -11.09 8.11 -12.04
CA LEU A 33 -9.66 8.29 -11.75
C LEU A 33 -9.30 8.02 -10.28
N PHE A 34 -10.19 8.28 -9.33
CA PHE A 34 -9.87 8.19 -7.91
C PHE A 34 -9.81 6.73 -7.38
N GLY A 35 -10.76 5.86 -7.73
CA GLY A 35 -10.79 4.49 -7.20
C GLY A 35 -9.65 3.55 -7.68
N LYS A 36 -8.94 3.89 -8.76
CA LYS A 36 -7.86 3.03 -9.30
C LYS A 36 -6.52 3.20 -8.59
N VAL A 37 -6.21 4.39 -8.09
CA VAL A 37 -4.97 4.66 -7.34
C VAL A 37 -5.06 4.06 -5.94
N ASP A 38 -6.25 4.09 -5.35
CA ASP A 38 -6.54 3.57 -4.03
C ASP A 38 -6.44 2.04 -3.95
N SER A 39 -6.98 1.35 -4.97
CA SER A 39 -6.89 -0.11 -5.06
C SER A 39 -5.48 -0.63 -5.37
N SER A 40 -4.67 0.12 -6.12
CA SER A 40 -3.29 -0.29 -6.43
C SER A 40 -2.40 -0.25 -5.18
N LYS A 41 -2.58 0.73 -4.29
CA LYS A 41 -1.89 0.78 -3.00
C LYS A 41 -2.20 -0.44 -2.14
N VAL A 42 -3.48 -0.78 -1.98
CA VAL A 42 -3.89 -1.99 -1.23
C VAL A 42 -3.23 -3.25 -1.82
N GLN A 43 -3.22 -3.39 -3.14
CA GLN A 43 -2.60 -4.53 -3.82
C GLN A 43 -1.07 -4.60 -3.61
N THR A 44 -0.39 -3.45 -3.66
CA THR A 44 1.04 -3.35 -3.35
C THR A 44 1.31 -3.77 -1.91
N ALA A 45 0.50 -3.27 -0.95
CA ALA A 45 0.65 -3.60 0.46
C ALA A 45 0.51 -5.11 0.70
N GLN A 46 -0.49 -5.75 0.08
CA GLN A 46 -0.66 -7.21 0.14
C GLN A 46 0.53 -7.97 -0.42
N THR A 47 1.13 -7.47 -1.50
CA THR A 47 2.28 -8.10 -2.16
C THR A 47 3.53 -7.99 -1.29
N GLN A 48 3.78 -6.82 -0.72
CA GLN A 48 4.87 -6.58 0.23
C GLN A 48 4.71 -7.45 1.49
N VAL A 49 3.51 -7.56 2.06
CA VAL A 49 3.23 -8.46 3.21
C VAL A 49 3.55 -9.92 2.87
N ARG A 50 3.16 -10.40 1.69
CA ARG A 50 3.49 -11.77 1.24
C ARG A 50 5.00 -11.99 1.09
N MET A 51 5.70 -11.02 0.52
CA MET A 51 7.16 -11.07 0.35
C MET A 51 7.88 -11.09 1.70
N LEU A 52 7.52 -10.19 2.61
CA LEU A 52 8.05 -10.15 3.98
C LEU A 52 7.75 -11.43 4.76
N LYS A 53 6.55 -12.01 4.60
CA LYS A 53 6.24 -13.34 5.17
C LYS A 53 7.18 -14.42 4.62
N GLY A 54 7.43 -14.45 3.33
CA GLY A 54 8.37 -15.41 2.71
C GLY A 54 9.78 -15.26 3.27
N ALA A 55 10.27 -14.03 3.44
CA ALA A 55 11.56 -13.75 4.06
C ALA A 55 11.62 -14.24 5.52
N LEU A 56 10.57 -13.99 6.31
CA LEU A 56 10.45 -14.50 7.68
C LEU A 56 10.44 -16.04 7.74
N GLU A 57 9.77 -16.69 6.79
CA GLU A 57 9.75 -18.15 6.68
C GLU A 57 11.13 -18.71 6.31
N SER A 58 11.83 -18.09 5.36
CA SER A 58 13.21 -18.47 4.99
C SER A 58 14.16 -18.32 6.17
N MET A 59 14.11 -17.17 6.86
CA MET A 59 14.92 -16.93 8.05
C MET A 59 14.65 -17.98 9.13
N ARG A 60 13.37 -18.35 9.34
CA ARG A 60 13.00 -19.40 10.29
C ARG A 60 13.61 -20.75 9.93
N LEU A 61 13.76 -21.10 8.65
CA LEU A 61 14.40 -22.35 8.24
C LEU A 61 15.88 -22.39 8.67
N ASP A 62 16.55 -21.24 8.67
CA ASP A 62 17.95 -21.13 9.07
C ASP A 62 18.13 -21.08 10.59
N ILE A 63 17.44 -20.16 11.26
CA ILE A 63 17.66 -19.92 12.70
C ILE A 63 16.74 -20.76 13.60
N GLY A 64 15.71 -21.39 13.04
CA GLY A 64 14.76 -22.28 13.71
C GLY A 64 13.56 -21.58 14.38
N ARG A 65 13.46 -20.25 14.31
CA ARG A 65 12.36 -19.47 14.92
C ARG A 65 12.05 -18.19 14.14
N PHE A 66 10.90 -17.59 14.42
CA PHE A 66 10.58 -16.22 14.00
C PHE A 66 11.25 -15.18 14.92
N PRO A 67 11.35 -13.90 14.49
CA PRO A 67 11.88 -12.83 15.33
C PRO A 67 11.07 -12.64 16.62
N THR A 68 11.72 -12.18 17.69
CA THR A 68 11.01 -11.71 18.89
C THR A 68 10.41 -10.32 18.63
N PRO A 69 9.50 -9.81 19.51
CA PRO A 69 8.98 -8.45 19.39
C PRO A 69 10.08 -7.37 19.35
N GLU A 70 11.18 -7.58 20.07
CA GLU A 70 12.30 -6.62 20.15
C GLU A 70 13.20 -6.66 18.91
N GLU A 71 13.34 -7.83 18.29
CA GLU A 71 14.10 -8.00 17.04
C GLU A 71 13.29 -7.51 15.83
N GLY A 72 11.99 -7.82 15.81
CA GLY A 72 11.05 -7.40 14.78
C GLY A 72 11.50 -7.75 13.36
N LEU A 73 11.09 -6.94 12.40
CA LEU A 73 11.48 -7.10 10.99
C LEU A 73 12.94 -6.74 10.72
N ALA A 74 13.61 -6.05 11.65
CA ALA A 74 15.02 -5.65 11.48
C ALA A 74 15.95 -6.86 11.38
N LEU A 75 15.58 -8.00 11.98
CA LEU A 75 16.35 -9.25 11.91
C LEU A 75 16.43 -9.85 10.49
N LEU A 76 15.54 -9.42 9.58
CA LEU A 76 15.61 -9.83 8.17
C LEU A 76 16.87 -9.31 7.48
N ASN A 77 17.36 -8.13 7.87
CA ASN A 77 18.52 -7.50 7.23
C ASN A 77 19.71 -7.30 8.16
N THR A 78 19.46 -7.23 9.46
CA THR A 78 20.50 -7.00 10.46
C THR A 78 20.87 -8.31 11.14
N SER A 79 22.16 -8.66 11.09
CA SER A 79 22.68 -9.86 11.77
C SER A 79 22.35 -9.82 13.27
N PRO A 80 21.88 -10.94 13.86
CA PRO A 80 21.53 -10.97 15.28
C PRO A 80 22.74 -10.73 16.20
N LYS A 81 22.45 -10.15 17.36
CA LYS A 81 23.45 -9.95 18.43
C LYS A 81 23.79 -11.25 19.18
N ASP A 82 22.84 -12.18 19.24
CA ASP A 82 23.00 -13.47 19.91
C ASP A 82 23.88 -14.42 19.06
N GLU A 83 25.04 -14.77 19.61
CA GLU A 83 26.04 -15.65 18.98
C GLU A 83 25.46 -17.02 18.58
N LYS A 84 24.50 -17.54 19.35
CA LYS A 84 23.91 -18.87 19.11
C LYS A 84 23.09 -18.95 17.83
N ILE A 85 22.50 -17.82 17.42
CA ILE A 85 21.73 -17.73 16.18
C ILE A 85 22.53 -17.08 15.06
N ARG A 86 23.52 -16.23 15.39
CA ARG A 86 24.40 -15.62 14.38
C ARG A 86 25.08 -16.63 13.48
N GLY A 87 25.60 -17.73 14.06
CA GLY A 87 26.24 -18.79 13.26
C GLY A 87 25.29 -19.54 12.31
N ARG A 88 23.98 -19.47 12.54
CA ARG A 88 22.96 -20.10 11.71
C ARG A 88 22.29 -19.14 10.72
N TRP A 89 22.30 -17.83 11.01
CA TRP A 89 21.71 -16.80 10.17
C TRP A 89 22.42 -16.72 8.80
N ARG A 90 21.65 -16.80 7.71
CA ARG A 90 22.13 -16.76 6.31
C ARG A 90 21.64 -15.54 5.55
N GLY A 91 21.15 -14.54 6.26
CA GLY A 91 20.66 -13.31 5.64
C GLY A 91 21.78 -12.45 5.01
N PRO A 92 21.43 -11.27 4.48
CA PRO A 92 20.10 -10.66 4.55
C PRO A 92 19.04 -11.46 3.76
N TYR A 93 17.80 -11.39 4.21
CA TYR A 93 16.66 -12.11 3.62
C TYR A 93 15.81 -11.23 2.69
N LEU A 94 16.18 -9.95 2.57
CA LEU A 94 15.63 -8.98 1.63
C LEU A 94 16.78 -8.38 0.83
N ASP A 95 16.50 -7.98 -0.41
CA ASP A 95 17.49 -7.31 -1.27
C ASP A 95 17.81 -5.88 -0.76
N ASP A 96 16.80 -5.20 -0.23
CA ASP A 96 16.86 -3.85 0.33
C ASP A 96 16.32 -3.83 1.77
N ASP A 97 16.34 -2.65 2.41
CA ASP A 97 15.68 -2.41 3.70
C ASP A 97 14.20 -2.80 3.69
N VAL A 98 13.67 -3.11 4.89
CA VAL A 98 12.24 -3.39 5.07
C VAL A 98 11.46 -2.18 4.52
N PRO A 99 10.66 -2.37 3.46
CA PRO A 99 9.98 -1.25 2.83
C PRO A 99 8.92 -0.69 3.78
N LEU A 100 8.65 0.60 3.63
CA LEU A 100 7.43 1.19 4.16
C LEU A 100 6.24 0.67 3.35
N ASP A 101 5.07 0.67 3.97
CA ASP A 101 3.82 0.41 3.27
C ASP A 101 3.53 1.52 2.23
N PRO A 102 2.53 1.31 1.34
CA PRO A 102 2.18 2.28 0.29
C PRO A 102 1.66 3.64 0.76
N TRP A 103 1.47 3.81 2.07
CA TRP A 103 1.07 5.05 2.72
C TRP A 103 2.22 5.67 3.53
N GLY A 104 3.42 5.08 3.48
CA GLY A 104 4.63 5.59 4.12
C GLY A 104 4.76 5.20 5.59
N THR A 105 3.98 4.23 6.08
CA THR A 105 4.03 3.75 7.46
C THR A 105 4.83 2.43 7.52
N PRO A 106 5.63 2.20 8.58
CA PRO A 106 6.26 0.90 8.77
C PRO A 106 5.23 -0.24 8.89
N TYR A 107 5.58 -1.42 8.40
CA TYR A 107 4.80 -2.62 8.64
C TYR A 107 4.82 -3.01 10.12
N GLN A 108 3.67 -3.43 10.61
CA GLN A 108 3.49 -3.91 11.97
C GLN A 108 3.82 -5.40 12.04
N TYR A 109 4.64 -5.78 13.02
CA TYR A 109 4.97 -7.17 13.33
C TYR A 109 4.68 -7.46 14.80
N SER A 110 3.99 -8.55 15.09
CA SER A 110 3.78 -9.00 16.46
C SER A 110 3.69 -10.51 16.57
N VAL A 111 4.01 -11.04 17.74
CA VAL A 111 3.84 -12.45 18.09
C VAL A 111 3.03 -12.57 19.39
N PRO A 112 2.07 -13.50 19.50
CA PRO A 112 1.60 -14.43 18.47
C PRO A 112 0.68 -13.75 17.43
N GLY A 113 0.43 -14.45 16.31
CA GLY A 113 -0.60 -14.06 15.34
C GLY A 113 -2.00 -14.52 15.73
N SER A 114 -3.02 -14.11 14.95
CA SER A 114 -4.39 -14.63 15.12
C SER A 114 -4.57 -16.01 14.48
N LYS A 115 -5.63 -16.73 14.89
CA LYS A 115 -6.11 -17.96 14.23
C LYS A 115 -5.02 -19.04 14.03
N GLY A 116 -4.13 -19.19 15.00
CA GLY A 116 -3.05 -20.19 14.94
C GLY A 116 -1.87 -19.79 14.05
N GLN A 117 -1.83 -18.56 13.54
CA GLN A 117 -0.65 -18.03 12.86
C GLN A 117 0.48 -17.77 13.88
N PRO A 118 1.73 -18.07 13.54
CA PRO A 118 2.85 -17.88 14.45
C PRO A 118 3.16 -16.40 14.73
N PHE A 119 2.79 -15.50 13.81
CA PHE A 119 2.97 -14.06 13.92
C PHE A 119 1.85 -13.31 13.19
N ALA A 120 1.72 -12.03 13.49
CA ALA A 120 0.98 -11.05 12.71
C ALA A 120 1.95 -10.17 11.94
N LEU A 121 1.58 -9.82 10.70
CA LEU A 121 2.32 -8.94 9.81
C LEU A 121 1.34 -8.18 8.93
N TYR A 122 1.21 -6.88 9.14
CA TYR A 122 0.15 -6.09 8.51
C TYR A 122 0.50 -4.60 8.41
N SER A 123 -0.23 -3.89 7.54
CA SER A 123 -0.30 -2.43 7.47
C SER A 123 -1.68 -1.99 7.96
N PHE A 124 -1.76 -0.81 8.58
CA PHE A 124 -3.01 -0.20 9.02
C PHE A 124 -3.82 0.43 7.89
N GLY A 125 -3.35 0.39 6.64
CA GLY A 125 -4.02 1.09 5.55
C GLY A 125 -3.79 2.62 5.60
N ALA A 126 -4.63 3.35 4.88
CA ALA A 126 -4.42 4.78 4.66
C ALA A 126 -4.62 5.67 5.90
N ASP A 127 -5.42 5.23 6.86
CA ASP A 127 -5.73 6.00 8.07
C ASP A 127 -4.71 5.81 9.21
N GLY A 128 -3.82 4.82 9.06
CA GLY A 128 -2.80 4.48 10.05
C GLY A 128 -3.37 3.93 11.36
N ARG A 129 -4.62 3.44 11.36
CA ARG A 129 -5.31 2.92 12.55
C ARG A 129 -5.82 1.51 12.34
N ARG A 130 -6.03 0.80 13.45
CA ARG A 130 -6.61 -0.54 13.42
C ARG A 130 -8.06 -0.49 12.94
N GLY A 131 -8.42 -1.37 12.02
CA GLY A 131 -9.77 -1.51 11.50
C GLY A 131 -9.91 -0.85 10.12
N GLY A 132 -10.92 -0.01 9.95
CA GLY A 132 -11.20 0.70 8.71
C GLY A 132 -11.93 -0.12 7.63
N GLU A 133 -12.34 0.57 6.57
CA GLU A 133 -12.97 -0.01 5.39
C GLU A 133 -12.31 0.53 4.11
N GLY A 134 -12.40 -0.22 3.01
CA GLY A 134 -11.81 0.21 1.74
C GLY A 134 -10.28 0.35 1.82
N THR A 135 -9.76 1.54 1.56
CA THR A 135 -8.32 1.86 1.66
C THR A 135 -7.80 1.97 3.08
N ASP A 136 -8.71 2.20 4.02
CA ASP A 136 -8.39 2.37 5.43
C ASP A 136 -8.40 1.02 6.15
N ALA A 137 -8.83 -0.04 5.46
CA ALA A 137 -8.85 -1.38 6.00
C ALA A 137 -7.42 -1.91 6.25
N ASP A 138 -7.21 -2.52 7.41
CA ASP A 138 -5.97 -3.24 7.71
C ASP A 138 -5.64 -4.28 6.61
N VAL A 139 -4.38 -4.32 6.17
CA VAL A 139 -3.91 -5.22 5.10
C VAL A 139 -2.85 -6.18 5.63
N GLY A 140 -3.17 -7.48 5.71
CA GLY A 140 -2.20 -8.53 5.98
C GLY A 140 -2.68 -9.61 6.93
N TYR A 141 -1.73 -10.18 7.69
CA TYR A 141 -1.98 -11.19 8.72
C TYR A 141 -2.17 -10.50 10.07
N LEU A 142 -3.41 -10.37 10.51
CA LEU A 142 -3.75 -9.57 11.68
C LEU A 142 -3.45 -10.28 13.01
N PRO A 143 -3.17 -9.53 14.10
CA PRO A 143 -3.08 -10.07 15.44
C PRO A 143 -4.46 -10.51 15.93
N ALA A 144 -4.48 -11.27 17.03
CA ALA A 144 -5.74 -11.62 17.68
C ALA A 144 -6.55 -10.35 18.04
N PRO A 145 -7.90 -10.39 17.98
CA PRO A 145 -8.75 -9.26 18.34
C PRO A 145 -8.40 -8.70 19.72
#